data_AF-A0AAE8LN50-F1
#
_entry.id   AF-A0AAE8LN50-F1
#
_cell.length_a   1.000
_cell.length_b   1.000
_cell.length_c   1.000
_cell.angle_alpha   90.00
_cell.angle_beta   90.00
_cell.angle_gamma   90.00
#
_symmetry.space_group_name_H-M   'P 1'
#
loop_
_entity.id
_entity.type
_entity.pdbx_description
1 polymer ?
#
loop_
_entity_poly.entity_id
_entity_poly.type
_entity_poly.pdbx_seq_one_letter_code
_entity_poly.pdbx_strand_id
1 'polypeptide(L)'
;MSNLPKSFEETLEQAKAATLNSLEAGCGRILIELCFPEIALQAQALAWNWAQLFVEDYGSGLKIFFPDTGAAALARRDWGEIPFKVADIGTSRSPIENKIGDDDQIFIIVCPSAVEVGQVEKLCNLAGDRPVIMLIPQLEDVSIVGIGYAARQLRERFISTLETAYYIRPYESAMVWRSYPSAWEVYLEKEEDQYELIASETTKPLGEYLERLLLAAVEPEAGEAANPNAPKIKKTGLLGGLQNFLKALSN
;
A
#
# COMPACT_ATOMS: atom_id res chain seq x y z
N MET A 1 21.34 -11.22 -1.63
CA MET A 1 20.30 -11.57 -0.64
C MET A 1 19.04 -10.85 -1.07
N SER A 2 17.86 -11.48 -0.92
CA SER A 2 16.59 -10.87 -1.30
C SER A 2 16.27 -9.67 -0.40
N ASN A 3 15.68 -8.61 -0.96
CA ASN A 3 15.19 -7.45 -0.20
C ASN A 3 13.82 -7.73 0.47
N LEU A 4 13.20 -8.87 0.16
CA LEU A 4 11.89 -9.22 0.68
C LEU A 4 11.91 -9.36 2.21
N PRO A 5 10.91 -8.80 2.91
CA PRO A 5 10.75 -9.02 4.33
C PRO A 5 10.37 -10.48 4.62
N LYS A 6 10.86 -11.02 5.73
CA LYS A 6 10.59 -12.40 6.18
C LYS A 6 9.46 -12.50 7.19
N SER A 7 8.97 -11.37 7.68
CA SER A 7 7.87 -11.30 8.63
C SER A 7 7.01 -10.07 8.41
N PHE A 8 5.84 -10.06 9.04
CA PHE A 8 4.98 -8.87 9.04
C PHE A 8 5.64 -7.70 9.76
N GLU A 9 6.38 -7.94 10.84
CA GLU A 9 7.13 -6.91 11.55
C GLU A 9 8.21 -6.29 10.67
N GLU A 10 9.01 -7.11 9.97
CA GLU A 10 10.00 -6.61 9.00
C GLU A 10 9.32 -5.83 7.87
N THR A 11 8.14 -6.26 7.42
CA THR A 11 7.34 -5.53 6.42
C THR A 11 6.96 -4.14 6.93
N LEU A 12 6.53 -4.03 8.19
CA LEU A 12 6.18 -2.74 8.80
C LEU A 12 7.40 -1.84 8.92
N GLU A 13 8.54 -2.36 9.39
CA GLU A 13 9.76 -1.56 9.52
C GLU A 13 10.29 -1.09 8.16
N GLN A 14 10.28 -1.95 7.14
CA GLN A 14 10.60 -1.53 5.78
C GLN A 14 9.64 -0.45 5.25
N ALA A 15 8.33 -0.60 5.48
CA ALA A 15 7.32 0.36 5.04
C ALA A 15 7.45 1.72 5.75
N LYS A 16 7.75 1.72 7.05
CA LYS A 16 8.03 2.94 7.82
C LYS A 16 9.30 3.64 7.31
N ALA A 17 10.38 2.90 7.09
CA ALA A 17 11.61 3.45 6.53
C ALA A 17 11.39 4.05 5.14
N ALA A 18 10.65 3.35 4.26
CA ALA A 18 10.29 3.87 2.95
C ALA A 18 9.43 5.14 3.04
N THR A 19 8.51 5.21 4.00
CA THR A 19 7.70 6.42 4.27
C THR A 19 8.62 7.60 4.58
N LEU A 20 9.53 7.44 5.55
CA LEU A 20 10.45 8.49 5.97
C LEU A 20 11.38 8.92 4.82
N ASN A 21 11.99 7.97 4.11
CA ASN A 21 12.86 8.26 2.96
C ASN A 21 12.14 9.05 1.87
N SER A 22 10.88 8.72 1.58
CA SER A 22 10.09 9.44 0.58
C SER A 22 9.72 10.86 1.04
N LEU A 23 9.41 11.06 2.33
CA LEU A 23 9.19 12.39 2.91
C LEU A 23 10.45 13.25 2.82
N GLU A 24 11.62 12.69 3.18
CA GLU A 24 12.91 13.39 3.09
C GLU A 24 13.25 13.79 1.65
N ALA A 25 12.83 13.00 0.66
CA ALA A 25 12.97 13.31 -0.76
C ALA A 25 11.95 14.36 -1.27
N GLY A 26 11.05 14.85 -0.42
CA GLY A 26 10.05 15.86 -0.77
C GLY A 26 8.76 15.30 -1.39
N CYS A 27 8.51 14.00 -1.28
CA CYS A 27 7.25 13.41 -1.75
C CYS A 27 6.09 13.88 -0.85
N GLY A 28 5.20 14.72 -1.40
CA GLY A 28 4.06 15.27 -0.65
C GLY A 28 2.84 14.33 -0.55
N ARG A 29 2.70 13.35 -1.44
CA ARG A 29 1.56 12.44 -1.50
C ARG A 29 2.05 11.00 -1.61
N ILE A 30 2.00 10.26 -0.51
CA ILE A 30 2.67 8.97 -0.36
C ILE A 30 1.65 7.84 -0.21
N LEU A 31 1.85 6.74 -0.92
CA LEU A 31 1.07 5.50 -0.77
C LEU A 31 1.91 4.40 -0.12
N ILE A 32 1.28 3.71 0.84
CA ILE A 32 1.77 2.49 1.47
C ILE A 32 0.80 1.37 1.14
N GLU A 33 1.18 0.51 0.20
CA GLU A 33 0.33 -0.55 -0.35
C GLU A 33 0.77 -1.93 0.17
N LEU A 34 0.09 -2.40 1.22
CA LEU A 34 0.27 -3.75 1.76
C LEU A 34 -0.85 -4.64 1.20
N CYS A 35 -0.62 -5.33 0.09
CA CYS A 35 -1.66 -6.07 -0.62
C CYS A 35 -1.85 -7.50 -0.08
N PHE A 36 -2.00 -7.65 1.24
CA PHE A 36 -2.31 -8.93 1.87
C PHE A 36 -3.82 -9.14 2.01
N PRO A 37 -4.31 -10.40 1.95
CA PRO A 37 -5.67 -10.71 2.38
C PRO A 37 -5.93 -10.18 3.78
N GLU A 38 -7.13 -9.65 4.01
CA GLU A 38 -7.61 -9.19 5.33
C GLU A 38 -6.80 -8.04 5.96
N ILE A 39 -5.86 -7.43 5.25
CA ILE A 39 -5.05 -6.30 5.75
C ILE A 39 -5.91 -5.12 6.22
N ALA A 40 -7.10 -4.95 5.64
CA ALA A 40 -8.06 -3.93 6.05
C ALA A 40 -8.54 -4.10 7.50
N LEU A 41 -8.53 -5.33 8.04
CA LEU A 41 -8.84 -5.58 9.46
C LEU A 41 -7.75 -5.01 10.38
N GLN A 42 -6.54 -4.81 9.87
CA GLN A 42 -5.41 -4.21 10.59
C GLN A 42 -5.33 -2.69 10.41
N ALA A 43 -6.30 -2.05 9.74
CA ALA A 43 -6.30 -0.62 9.43
C ALA A 43 -6.02 0.27 10.66
N GLN A 44 -6.67 0.00 11.80
CA GLN A 44 -6.45 0.76 13.03
C GLN A 44 -5.05 0.54 13.61
N ALA A 45 -4.55 -0.70 13.60
CA ALA A 45 -3.20 -1.01 14.08
C ALA A 45 -2.11 -0.36 13.20
N LEU A 46 -2.31 -0.35 11.88
CA LEU A 46 -1.44 0.34 10.93
C LEU A 46 -1.47 1.85 11.18
N ALA A 47 -2.65 2.45 11.31
CA ALA A 47 -2.79 3.87 11.61
C ALA A 47 -2.04 4.26 12.89
N TRP A 48 -2.13 3.42 13.94
CA TRP A 48 -1.37 3.63 15.17
C TRP A 48 0.14 3.58 14.96
N ASN A 49 0.64 2.57 14.23
CA ASN A 49 2.07 2.44 13.92
C ASN A 49 2.64 3.67 13.20
N TRP A 50 1.91 4.22 12.23
CA TRP A 50 2.35 5.45 11.56
C TRP A 50 2.13 6.69 12.43
N ALA A 51 1.12 6.73 13.30
CA ALA A 51 0.97 7.82 14.25
C ALA A 51 2.21 7.95 15.15
N GLN A 52 2.75 6.82 15.63
CA GLN A 52 3.95 6.82 16.47
C GLN A 52 5.20 7.37 15.76
N LEU A 53 5.27 7.33 14.43
CA LEU A 53 6.38 7.92 13.69
C LEU A 53 6.41 9.46 13.77
N PHE A 54 5.25 10.09 13.92
CA PHE A 54 5.09 11.54 13.74
C PHE A 54 4.60 12.24 15.01
N VAL A 55 4.13 11.50 16.01
CA VAL A 55 3.51 12.09 17.19
C VAL A 55 4.46 12.96 18.00
N GLU A 56 5.74 12.59 18.08
CA GLU A 56 6.74 13.36 18.83
C GLU A 56 7.02 14.72 18.16
N ASP A 57 7.11 14.74 16.83
CA ASP A 57 7.44 15.96 16.07
C ASP A 57 6.23 16.86 15.85
N TYR A 58 5.06 16.29 15.59
CA TYR A 58 3.88 17.03 15.13
C TYR A 58 2.80 17.19 16.20
N GLY A 59 2.70 16.30 17.18
CA GLY A 59 1.67 16.34 18.22
C GLY A 59 0.27 16.62 17.67
N SER A 60 -0.32 17.76 18.04
CA SER A 60 -1.65 18.18 17.57
C SER A 60 -1.74 18.51 16.07
N GLY A 61 -0.60 18.73 15.41
CA GLY A 61 -0.49 18.94 13.97
C GLY A 61 -0.61 17.64 13.15
N LEU A 62 -0.48 16.48 13.79
CA LEU A 62 -0.79 15.20 13.16
C LEU A 62 -2.30 14.98 13.10
N LYS A 63 -2.80 14.60 11.93
CA LYS A 63 -4.21 14.31 11.74
C LYS A 63 -4.46 13.03 10.96
N ILE A 64 -5.27 12.16 11.55
CA ILE A 64 -5.59 10.85 11.00
C ILE A 64 -7.05 10.82 10.55
N PHE A 65 -7.27 10.37 9.32
CA PHE A 65 -8.56 10.23 8.68
C PHE A 65 -8.90 8.76 8.44
N PHE A 66 -10.04 8.32 8.95
CA PHE A 66 -10.63 7.02 8.69
C PHE A 66 -11.73 7.14 7.62
N PRO A 67 -12.10 6.04 6.93
CA PRO A 67 -13.04 6.11 5.81
C PRO A 67 -14.44 6.56 6.26
N ASP A 68 -14.84 6.20 7.47
CA ASP A 68 -16.16 6.53 8.02
C ASP A 68 -16.13 6.93 9.50
N THR A 69 -17.24 7.52 9.95
CA THR A 69 -17.43 7.99 11.34
C THR A 69 -17.31 6.87 12.37
N GLY A 70 -17.75 5.66 12.04
CA GLY A 70 -17.71 4.49 12.91
C GLY A 70 -16.27 4.04 13.16
N ALA A 71 -15.48 3.88 12.10
CA ALA A 71 -14.05 3.55 12.19
C ALA A 71 -13.28 4.63 12.98
N ALA A 72 -13.54 5.91 12.70
CA ALA A 72 -12.92 7.01 13.45
C ALA A 72 -13.30 7.02 14.94
N ALA A 73 -14.57 6.75 15.26
CA ALA A 73 -15.04 6.69 16.65
C ALA A 73 -14.48 5.47 17.40
N LEU A 74 -14.38 4.34 16.72
CA LEU A 74 -13.77 3.13 17.26
C LEU A 74 -12.30 3.37 17.61
N ALA A 75 -11.52 3.95 16.70
CA ALA A 75 -10.13 4.29 16.93
C ALA A 75 -9.96 5.25 18.13
N ARG A 76 -10.76 6.33 18.21
CA ARG A 76 -10.73 7.25 19.37
C ARG A 76 -11.04 6.56 20.68
N ARG A 77 -12.03 5.65 20.70
CA ARG A 77 -12.40 4.89 21.89
C ARG A 77 -11.24 4.00 22.35
N ASP A 78 -10.63 3.28 21.42
CA ASP A 78 -9.61 2.29 21.72
C ASP A 78 -8.26 2.93 22.06
N TRP A 79 -7.93 4.08 21.47
CA TRP A 79 -6.68 4.81 21.72
C TRP A 79 -6.73 5.70 22.96
N GLY A 80 -7.92 6.07 23.44
CA GLY A 80 -8.07 6.90 24.62
C GLY A 80 -7.58 8.33 24.41
N GLU A 81 -6.83 8.87 25.37
CA GLU A 81 -6.24 10.20 25.26
C GLU A 81 -5.03 10.17 24.31
N ILE A 82 -5.14 10.93 23.23
CA ILE A 82 -4.12 11.05 22.18
C ILE A 82 -3.73 12.52 21.98
N PRO A 83 -2.45 12.82 21.71
CA PRO A 83 -1.99 14.19 21.49
C PRO A 83 -2.24 14.70 20.06
N PHE A 84 -2.78 13.85 19.18
CA PHE A 84 -3.07 14.14 17.77
C PHE A 84 -4.57 14.04 17.48
N LYS A 85 -4.99 14.47 16.27
CA LYS A 85 -6.41 14.55 15.89
C LYS A 85 -6.85 13.34 15.07
N VAL A 86 -8.08 12.86 15.31
CA VAL A 86 -8.68 11.74 14.56
C VAL A 86 -10.07 12.11 14.06
N ALA A 87 -10.30 11.97 12.76
CA ALA A 87 -11.54 12.29 12.07
C ALA A 87 -11.90 11.23 11.00
N ASP A 88 -13.10 11.35 10.45
CA ASP A 88 -13.51 10.67 9.22
C ASP A 88 -13.23 11.54 7.99
N ILE A 89 -13.05 10.94 6.81
CA ILE A 89 -12.82 11.64 5.52
C ILE A 89 -13.97 12.60 5.15
N GLY A 90 -15.12 12.50 5.82
CA GLY A 90 -16.24 13.39 5.63
C GLY A 90 -17.28 12.85 4.67
N THR A 91 -18.45 13.49 4.73
CA THR A 91 -19.60 13.19 3.87
C THR A 91 -20.10 14.50 3.28
N SER A 92 -21.09 14.44 2.38
CA SER A 92 -21.76 15.65 1.87
C SER A 92 -22.30 16.57 2.98
N ARG A 93 -22.59 16.05 4.18
CA ARG A 93 -23.08 16.80 5.35
C ARG A 93 -21.98 17.30 6.27
N SER A 94 -20.77 16.76 6.16
CA SER A 94 -19.60 17.15 6.94
C SER A 94 -18.40 17.16 5.99
N PRO A 95 -18.27 18.22 5.18
CA PRO A 95 -17.30 18.26 4.09
C PRO A 95 -15.86 18.34 4.64
N ILE A 96 -14.91 17.83 3.85
CA ILE A 96 -13.52 17.72 4.28
C ILE A 96 -12.85 19.09 4.54
N GLU A 97 -13.28 20.15 3.84
CA GLU A 97 -12.79 21.53 4.05
C GLU A 97 -12.91 21.98 5.51
N ASN A 98 -14.02 21.62 6.17
CA ASN A 98 -14.27 22.01 7.55
C ASN A 98 -13.48 21.15 8.55
N LYS A 99 -12.83 20.09 8.05
CA LYS A 99 -12.05 19.14 8.83
C LYS A 99 -10.56 19.35 8.64
N ILE A 100 -10.09 20.34 7.89
CA ILE A 100 -8.65 20.66 7.77
C ILE A 100 -8.43 22.03 8.40
N GLY A 101 -7.61 22.07 9.45
CA GLY A 101 -7.21 23.29 10.14
C GLY A 101 -5.89 23.84 9.61
N ASP A 102 -5.63 25.11 9.89
CA ASP A 102 -4.37 25.78 9.57
C ASP A 102 -3.20 25.25 10.41
N ASP A 103 -3.51 24.69 11.58
CA ASP A 103 -2.56 24.08 12.51
C ASP A 103 -2.28 22.60 12.21
N ASP A 104 -3.01 21.99 11.27
CA ASP A 104 -2.71 20.64 10.80
C ASP A 104 -1.48 20.69 9.87
N GLN A 105 -0.52 19.80 10.07
CA GLN A 105 0.80 19.83 9.43
C GLN A 105 1.12 18.56 8.62
N ILE A 106 0.57 17.42 9.03
CA ILE A 106 0.74 16.14 8.34
C ILE A 106 -0.54 15.30 8.45
N PHE A 107 -0.86 14.59 7.37
CA PHE A 107 -2.09 13.82 7.26
C PHE A 107 -1.82 12.34 7.02
N ILE A 108 -2.53 11.48 7.75
CA ILE A 108 -2.60 10.05 7.47
C ILE A 108 -4.03 9.71 7.08
N ILE A 109 -4.23 9.10 5.92
CA ILE A 109 -5.53 8.59 5.46
C ILE A 109 -5.49 7.07 5.47
N VAL A 110 -6.40 6.45 6.22
CA VAL A 110 -6.41 5.02 6.48
C VAL A 110 -7.43 4.35 5.57
N CYS A 111 -6.98 3.38 4.77
CA CYS A 111 -7.81 2.56 3.90
C CYS A 111 -8.85 3.34 3.06
N PRO A 112 -8.48 4.47 2.40
CA PRO A 112 -9.43 5.17 1.54
C PRO A 112 -9.85 4.29 0.36
N SER A 113 -11.12 4.32 -0.01
CA SER A 113 -11.63 3.56 -1.16
C SER A 113 -12.02 4.46 -2.34
N ALA A 114 -12.41 3.84 -3.44
CA ALA A 114 -13.00 4.53 -4.59
C ALA A 114 -14.29 5.31 -4.23
N VAL A 115 -14.97 4.98 -3.13
CA VAL A 115 -16.12 5.76 -2.64
C VAL A 115 -15.66 7.15 -2.16
N GLU A 116 -14.56 7.20 -1.41
CA GLU A 116 -14.05 8.44 -0.81
C GLU A 116 -13.04 9.17 -1.71
N VAL A 117 -12.63 8.60 -2.85
CA VAL A 117 -11.52 9.11 -3.67
C VAL A 117 -11.65 10.60 -4.04
N GLY A 118 -12.87 11.09 -4.28
CA GLY A 118 -13.10 12.52 -4.55
C GLY A 118 -12.84 13.42 -3.33
N GLN A 119 -13.13 12.94 -2.11
CA GLN A 119 -12.79 13.66 -0.88
C GLN A 119 -11.29 13.57 -0.58
N VAL A 120 -10.66 12.43 -0.85
CA VAL A 120 -9.21 12.24 -0.71
C VAL A 120 -8.46 13.19 -1.65
N GLU A 121 -8.89 13.29 -2.92
CA GLU A 121 -8.34 14.25 -3.88
C GLU A 121 -8.46 15.69 -3.35
N LYS A 122 -9.64 16.05 -2.82
CA LYS A 122 -9.89 17.37 -2.25
C LYS A 122 -9.01 17.65 -1.03
N LEU A 123 -8.86 16.68 -0.13
CA LEU A 123 -7.94 16.75 1.00
C LEU A 123 -6.51 17.02 0.53
N CYS A 124 -6.03 16.26 -0.45
CA CYS A 124 -4.67 16.41 -0.98
C CYS A 124 -4.42 17.79 -1.61
N ASN A 125 -5.46 18.42 -2.16
CA ASN A 125 -5.36 19.77 -2.71
C ASN A 125 -5.37 20.83 -1.59
N LEU A 126 -6.17 20.62 -0.53
CA LEU A 126 -6.23 21.50 0.64
C LEU A 126 -4.98 21.38 1.52
N ALA A 127 -4.35 20.20 1.55
CA ALA A 127 -3.10 19.98 2.26
C ALA A 127 -1.98 20.89 1.74
N GLY A 128 -1.98 21.24 0.44
CA GLY A 128 -0.93 22.04 -0.17
C GLY A 128 0.41 21.30 -0.09
N ASP A 129 1.42 21.95 0.49
CA ASP A 129 2.76 21.38 0.66
C ASP A 129 2.87 20.42 1.87
N ARG A 130 1.81 20.31 2.68
CA ARG A 130 1.78 19.42 3.85
C ARG A 130 1.67 17.95 3.40
N PRO A 131 2.52 17.05 3.93
CA PRO A 131 2.50 15.66 3.48
C PRO A 131 1.19 14.92 3.78
N VAL A 132 0.78 14.08 2.84
CA VAL A 132 -0.37 13.18 2.94
C VAL A 132 0.08 11.75 2.71
N ILE A 133 -0.07 10.90 3.71
CA ILE A 133 0.29 9.48 3.69
C ILE A 133 -1.00 8.67 3.63
N MET A 134 -1.14 7.79 2.64
CA MET A 134 -2.28 6.90 2.48
C MET A 134 -1.87 5.47 2.77
N LEU A 135 -2.46 4.89 3.82
CA LEU A 135 -2.24 3.51 4.22
C LEU A 135 -3.26 2.62 3.55
N ILE A 136 -2.79 1.52 2.94
CA ILE A 136 -3.60 0.48 2.29
C ILE A 136 -4.74 1.03 1.40
N PRO A 137 -4.44 1.98 0.50
CA PRO A 137 -5.45 2.62 -0.35
C PRO A 137 -6.09 1.66 -1.35
N GLN A 138 -7.38 1.83 -1.64
CA GLN A 138 -8.17 1.11 -2.64
C GLN A 138 -8.91 2.10 -3.55
N LEU A 139 -8.15 3.02 -4.17
CA LEU A 139 -8.71 4.19 -4.87
C LEU A 139 -9.30 3.88 -6.25
N GLU A 140 -8.99 2.71 -6.79
CA GLU A 140 -9.45 2.28 -8.11
C GLU A 140 -10.36 1.07 -7.98
N ASP A 141 -11.66 1.29 -8.21
CA ASP A 141 -12.66 0.22 -8.27
C ASP A 141 -13.43 0.35 -9.59
N VAL A 142 -13.41 -0.71 -10.40
CA VAL A 142 -14.08 -0.75 -11.71
C VAL A 142 -15.61 -0.62 -11.59
N SER A 143 -16.20 -1.13 -10.52
CA SER A 143 -17.64 -1.05 -10.27
C SER A 143 -18.10 0.33 -9.81
N ILE A 144 -17.22 1.12 -9.19
CA ILE A 144 -17.52 2.46 -8.66
C ILE A 144 -17.10 3.56 -9.66
N VAL A 145 -15.85 3.50 -10.14
CA VAL A 145 -15.26 4.52 -11.02
C VAL A 145 -15.58 4.23 -12.50
N GLY A 146 -15.89 2.98 -12.83
CA GLY A 146 -16.08 2.53 -14.22
C GLY A 146 -14.76 2.35 -14.97
N ILE A 147 -14.84 1.94 -16.24
CA ILE A 147 -13.69 1.83 -17.16
C ILE A 147 -13.61 3.00 -18.17
N GLY A 148 -14.56 3.93 -18.09
CA GLY A 148 -14.77 4.98 -19.07
C GLY A 148 -13.95 6.25 -18.82
N TYR A 149 -14.44 7.35 -19.39
CA TYR A 149 -13.79 8.66 -19.34
C TYR A 149 -13.53 9.17 -17.92
N ALA A 150 -14.49 9.02 -17.00
CA ALA A 150 -14.35 9.47 -15.61
C ALA A 150 -13.17 8.79 -14.89
N ALA A 151 -12.98 7.48 -15.10
CA ALA A 151 -11.87 6.73 -14.52
C ALA A 151 -10.51 7.15 -15.08
N ARG A 152 -10.43 7.42 -16.39
CA ARG A 152 -9.21 7.94 -17.02
C ARG A 152 -8.87 9.32 -16.48
N GLN A 153 -9.86 10.20 -16.38
CA GLN A 153 -9.68 11.55 -15.87
C GLN A 153 -9.23 11.55 -14.40
N LEU A 154 -9.78 10.65 -13.57
CA LEU A 154 -9.34 10.50 -12.18
C LEU A 154 -7.88 10.03 -12.09
N ARG A 155 -7.48 9.07 -12.93
CA ARG A 155 -6.08 8.61 -12.99
C ARG A 155 -5.14 9.74 -13.37
N GLU A 156 -5.45 10.45 -14.45
CA GLU A 156 -4.61 11.53 -14.97
C GLU A 156 -4.50 12.72 -14.02
N ARG A 157 -5.62 13.09 -13.38
CA ARG A 157 -5.70 14.28 -12.51
C ARG A 157 -5.20 14.04 -11.09
N PHE A 158 -5.35 12.82 -10.56
CA PHE A 158 -5.09 12.53 -9.16
C PHE A 158 -4.16 11.35 -8.93
N ILE A 159 -4.52 10.13 -9.37
CA ILE A 159 -3.76 8.91 -9.03
C ILE A 159 -2.31 8.97 -9.55
N SER A 160 -2.09 9.55 -10.73
CA SER A 160 -0.76 9.77 -11.32
C SER A 160 0.15 10.68 -10.50
N THR A 161 -0.41 11.47 -9.57
CA THR A 161 0.32 12.41 -8.70
C THR A 161 0.78 11.79 -7.38
N LEU A 162 0.40 10.53 -7.13
CA LEU A 162 0.68 9.82 -5.89
C LEU A 162 1.97 9.00 -6.04
N GLU A 163 2.86 9.08 -5.06
CA GLU A 163 4.10 8.30 -5.05
C GLU A 163 3.93 7.05 -4.19
N THR A 164 4.12 5.87 -4.77
CA THR A 164 4.17 4.63 -3.99
C THR A 164 5.52 4.49 -3.29
N ALA A 165 5.56 4.83 -2.00
CA ALA A 165 6.77 4.68 -1.20
C ALA A 165 7.04 3.21 -0.85
N TYR A 166 5.99 2.45 -0.52
CA TYR A 166 6.14 1.03 -0.22
C TYR A 166 5.02 0.22 -0.89
N TYR A 167 5.41 -0.91 -1.47
CA TYR A 167 4.48 -1.87 -2.07
C TYR A 167 4.93 -3.28 -1.77
N ILE A 168 3.99 -4.13 -1.37
CA ILE A 168 4.22 -5.57 -1.34
C ILE A 168 2.93 -6.30 -1.71
N ARG A 169 3.04 -7.22 -2.67
CA ARG A 169 1.92 -8.07 -3.07
C ARG A 169 2.38 -9.50 -3.36
N PRO A 170 1.91 -10.48 -2.58
CA PRO A 170 2.11 -11.88 -2.92
C PRO A 170 1.19 -12.29 -4.08
N TYR A 171 1.74 -13.14 -4.95
CA TYR A 171 1.07 -13.90 -5.99
C TYR A 171 1.36 -15.40 -5.74
N GLU A 172 0.69 -16.29 -6.48
CA GLU A 172 0.75 -17.75 -6.25
C GLU A 172 2.16 -18.35 -6.25
N SER A 173 3.09 -17.81 -7.02
CA SER A 173 4.51 -18.23 -7.02
C SER A 173 5.45 -17.05 -7.25
N ALA A 174 5.01 -15.84 -6.89
CA ALA A 174 5.76 -14.62 -7.14
C ALA A 174 5.45 -13.55 -6.11
N MET A 175 6.31 -12.54 -6.02
CA MET A 175 6.13 -11.38 -5.18
C MET A 175 6.49 -10.13 -5.99
N VAL A 176 5.62 -9.12 -5.97
CA VAL A 176 5.97 -7.79 -6.46
C VAL A 176 6.23 -6.92 -5.24
N TRP A 177 7.38 -6.28 -5.21
CA TRP A 177 7.86 -5.52 -4.07
C TRP A 177 8.46 -4.18 -4.51
N ARG A 178 8.31 -3.16 -3.68
CA ARG A 178 9.01 -1.87 -3.80
C ARG A 178 9.21 -1.27 -2.42
N SER A 179 10.40 -0.73 -2.18
CA SER A 179 10.70 0.14 -1.04
C SER A 179 11.51 1.34 -1.51
N TYR A 180 10.94 2.54 -1.41
CA TYR A 180 11.55 3.79 -1.88
C TYR A 180 12.92 4.03 -1.22
N PRO A 181 13.95 4.43 -2.00
CA PRO A 181 13.90 4.90 -3.40
C PRO A 181 14.11 3.79 -4.46
N SER A 182 14.05 2.52 -4.07
CA SER A 182 14.33 1.40 -4.97
C SER A 182 13.29 1.27 -6.08
N ALA A 183 13.73 0.68 -7.19
CA ALA A 183 12.88 0.29 -8.30
C ALA A 183 11.83 -0.76 -7.87
N TRP A 184 10.86 -1.00 -8.73
CA TRP A 184 9.93 -2.11 -8.57
C TRP A 184 10.66 -3.42 -8.84
N GLU A 185 10.53 -4.38 -7.96
CA GLU A 185 11.18 -5.69 -8.08
C GLU A 185 10.12 -6.78 -8.22
N VAL A 186 10.35 -7.71 -9.14
CA VAL A 186 9.54 -8.92 -9.30
C VAL A 186 10.39 -10.11 -8.92
N TYR A 187 9.90 -10.86 -7.95
CA TYR A 187 10.53 -12.07 -7.47
C TYR A 187 9.71 -13.29 -7.85
N LEU A 188 10.38 -14.37 -8.24
CA LEU A 188 9.77 -15.66 -8.51
C LEU A 188 10.20 -16.66 -7.43
N GLU A 189 9.24 -17.41 -6.90
CA GLU A 189 9.52 -18.50 -5.96
C GLU A 189 10.09 -19.70 -6.71
N LYS A 190 11.33 -20.10 -6.38
CA LYS A 190 12.01 -21.26 -6.98
C LYS A 190 11.86 -22.51 -6.12
N GLU A 191 11.94 -22.32 -4.81
CA GLU A 191 11.69 -23.32 -3.76
C GLU A 191 10.82 -22.67 -2.68
N GLU A 192 10.23 -23.46 -1.78
CA GLU A 192 9.37 -22.94 -0.70
C GLU A 192 10.09 -21.84 0.10
N ASP A 193 9.48 -20.65 0.15
CA ASP A 193 10.00 -19.43 0.78
C ASP A 193 11.36 -18.93 0.23
N GLN A 194 11.79 -19.42 -0.94
CA GLN A 194 13.00 -18.97 -1.63
C GLN A 194 12.66 -18.24 -2.91
N TYR A 195 12.87 -16.93 -2.86
CA TYR A 195 12.55 -15.99 -3.92
C TYR A 195 13.81 -15.51 -4.65
N GLU A 196 13.78 -15.58 -5.98
CA GLU A 196 14.81 -15.06 -6.86
C GLU A 196 14.29 -13.82 -7.61
N LEU A 197 15.09 -12.76 -7.68
CA LEU A 197 14.76 -11.56 -8.45
C LEU A 197 14.80 -11.88 -9.94
N ILE A 198 13.70 -11.67 -10.66
CA ILE A 198 13.58 -11.93 -12.10
C ILE A 198 13.46 -10.66 -12.95
N ALA A 199 13.03 -9.54 -12.35
CA ALA A 199 12.92 -8.26 -13.05
C ALA A 199 13.04 -7.08 -12.10
N SER A 200 13.57 -5.96 -12.61
CA SER A 200 13.60 -4.66 -11.94
C SER A 200 13.06 -3.60 -12.90
N GLU A 201 12.02 -2.89 -12.49
CA GLU A 201 11.20 -2.02 -13.33
C GLU A 201 11.11 -0.61 -12.74
N THR A 202 11.06 0.39 -13.61
CA THR A 202 10.87 1.80 -13.17
C THR A 202 9.42 2.11 -12.78
N THR A 203 8.48 1.33 -13.30
CA THR A 203 7.04 1.47 -13.05
C THR A 203 6.42 0.18 -12.54
N LYS A 204 5.32 0.29 -11.81
CA LYS A 204 4.59 -0.84 -11.21
C LYS A 204 4.23 -1.92 -12.26
N PRO A 205 4.81 -3.13 -12.18
CA PRO A 205 4.46 -4.21 -13.10
C PRO A 205 3.10 -4.81 -12.72
N LEU A 206 2.14 -4.80 -13.65
CA LEU A 206 0.76 -5.26 -13.43
C LEU A 206 0.18 -5.95 -14.65
N GLY A 207 -0.90 -6.72 -14.43
CA GLY A 207 -1.70 -7.35 -15.49
C GLY A 207 -0.86 -8.19 -16.45
N GLU A 208 -1.15 -8.08 -17.74
CA GLU A 208 -0.45 -8.82 -18.81
C GLU A 208 1.06 -8.57 -18.81
N TYR A 209 1.54 -7.40 -18.37
CA TYR A 209 2.97 -7.13 -18.32
C TYR A 209 3.66 -7.99 -17.27
N LEU A 210 3.09 -8.04 -16.07
CA LEU A 210 3.60 -8.90 -15.00
C LEU A 210 3.53 -10.37 -15.41
N GLU A 211 2.42 -10.81 -16.03
CA GLU A 211 2.27 -12.18 -16.52
C GLU A 211 3.37 -12.54 -17.53
N ARG A 212 3.71 -11.62 -18.45
CA ARG A 212 4.80 -11.83 -19.40
C ARG A 212 6.16 -11.99 -18.72
N LEU A 213 6.46 -11.17 -17.70
CA LEU A 213 7.71 -11.29 -16.93
C LEU A 213 7.80 -12.66 -16.25
N LEU A 214 6.70 -13.13 -15.66
CA LEU A 214 6.64 -14.43 -14.99
C LEU A 214 6.79 -15.61 -15.96
N LEU A 215 6.15 -15.55 -17.13
CA LEU A 215 6.26 -16.57 -18.16
C LEU A 215 7.69 -16.66 -18.72
N ALA A 216 8.29 -15.51 -19.05
CA ALA A 216 9.65 -15.45 -19.58
C ALA A 216 10.69 -16.01 -18.60
N ALA A 217 10.46 -15.91 -17.29
CA ALA A 217 11.37 -16.44 -16.26
C ALA A 217 11.27 -17.97 -16.06
N VAL A 218 10.31 -18.63 -16.73
CA VAL A 218 9.99 -20.06 -16.59
C VAL A 218 10.15 -20.80 -17.93
N GLU A 219 10.06 -20.09 -19.05
CA GLU A 219 10.36 -20.66 -20.36
C GLU A 219 11.86 -20.97 -20.50
N PRO A 220 12.23 -22.18 -20.96
CA PRO A 220 13.62 -22.49 -21.27
C PRO A 220 14.07 -21.67 -22.48
N GLU A 221 15.27 -21.09 -22.42
CA GLU A 221 15.87 -20.44 -23.59
C GLU A 221 15.93 -21.43 -24.76
N ALA A 222 15.56 -20.96 -25.95
CA ALA A 222 15.50 -21.79 -27.16
C ALA A 222 16.89 -22.32 -27.54
N GLY A 223 17.20 -23.55 -27.11
CA GLY A 223 18.46 -24.23 -27.40
C GLY A 223 18.98 -25.12 -26.28
N GLU A 224 18.51 -24.96 -25.04
CA GLU A 224 18.87 -25.84 -23.94
C GLU A 224 17.87 -26.99 -23.81
N ALA A 225 18.38 -28.23 -23.78
CA ALA A 225 17.56 -29.40 -23.49
C ALA A 225 16.83 -29.18 -22.16
N ALA A 226 15.52 -29.45 -22.15
CA ALA A 226 14.65 -29.23 -20.99
C ALA A 226 15.31 -29.71 -19.69
N ASN A 227 15.76 -28.75 -18.88
CA ASN A 227 16.40 -29.05 -17.61
C ASN A 227 15.31 -29.58 -16.66
N PRO A 228 15.41 -30.81 -16.12
CA PRO A 228 14.41 -31.35 -15.21
C PRO A 228 14.27 -30.54 -13.90
N ASN A 229 15.22 -29.64 -13.61
CA ASN A 229 15.19 -28.67 -12.51
C ASN A 229 14.70 -27.27 -12.91
N ALA A 230 14.12 -27.09 -14.10
CA ALA A 230 13.51 -25.81 -14.47
C ALA A 230 12.41 -25.43 -13.45
N PRO A 231 12.37 -24.17 -12.98
CA PRO A 231 11.43 -23.72 -11.97
C PRO A 231 10.01 -23.81 -12.52
N LYS A 232 9.19 -24.67 -11.93
CA LYS A 232 7.79 -24.86 -12.32
C LYS A 232 6.93 -23.90 -11.52
N ILE A 233 6.13 -23.08 -12.19
CA ILE A 233 4.99 -22.41 -11.55
C ILE A 233 4.07 -23.51 -11.02
N LYS A 234 4.00 -23.67 -9.69
CA LYS A 234 3.11 -24.64 -9.06
C LYS A 234 1.70 -24.11 -9.18
N LYS A 235 0.96 -24.56 -10.21
CA LYS A 235 -0.50 -24.36 -10.31
C LYS A 235 -1.18 -25.08 -9.14
N THR A 236 -1.40 -24.39 -8.04
CA THR A 236 -2.09 -24.87 -6.84
C THR A 236 -3.03 -23.76 -6.35
N GLY A 237 -4.32 -23.94 -6.64
CA GLY A 237 -5.34 -22.90 -6.45
C GLY A 237 -5.40 -22.33 -5.03
N LEU A 238 -5.76 -21.04 -4.98
CA LEU A 238 -6.25 -20.10 -3.94
C LEU A 238 -6.36 -20.49 -2.44
N LEU A 239 -6.27 -21.76 -2.05
CA LEU A 239 -6.32 -22.24 -0.66
C LEU A 239 -4.94 -22.45 -0.03
N GLY A 240 -3.86 -22.57 -0.82
CA GLY A 240 -2.50 -22.81 -0.31
C GLY A 240 -1.91 -21.65 0.50
N GLY A 241 -2.21 -20.40 0.11
CA GLY A 241 -1.67 -19.21 0.77
C GLY A 241 -2.17 -19.01 2.21
N LEU A 242 -3.36 -19.52 2.54
CA LEU A 242 -3.96 -19.37 3.87
C LEU A 242 -3.30 -20.30 4.90
N GLN A 243 -2.87 -21.50 4.49
CA GLN A 243 -2.26 -22.50 5.39
C GLN A 243 -0.83 -22.13 5.78
N ASN A 244 -0.06 -21.53 4.88
CA ASN A 244 1.30 -21.09 5.18
C ASN A 244 1.29 -19.81 6.05
N PHE A 245 0.31 -18.92 5.83
CA PHE A 245 0.13 -17.72 6.66
C PHE A 245 -0.32 -18.04 8.10
N LEU A 246 -1.27 -18.96 8.30
CA LEU A 246 -1.72 -19.34 9.65
C LEU A 246 -0.63 -20.10 10.45
N LYS A 247 0.23 -20.87 9.77
CA LYS A 247 1.38 -21.52 10.41
C LYS A 247 2.45 -20.52 10.86
N ALA A 248 2.64 -19.42 10.13
CA ALA A 248 3.58 -18.36 10.48
C ALA A 248 3.10 -17.49 11.66
N LEU A 249 1.79 -17.47 11.96
CA LEU A 249 1.22 -16.77 13.11
C LEU A 249 1.18 -17.61 14.40
N SER A 250 1.45 -18.92 14.31
CA SER A 250 1.35 -19.85 15.44
C SER A 250 2.66 -20.22 16.13
N ASN A 251 3.78 -19.53 15.81
CA ASN A 251 5.06 -19.68 16.49
C ASN A 251 5.73 -18.33 16.76
#